data_AF-A0A841SYR7-F1
#
_entry.id   AF-A0A841SYR7-F1
#
_cell.length_a   1.000
_cell.length_b   1.000
_cell.length_c   1.000
_cell.angle_alpha   90.00
_cell.angle_beta   90.00
_cell.angle_gamma   90.00
#
_symmetry.space_group_name_H-M   'P 1'
#
loop_
_entity.id
_entity.type
_entity.pdbx_description
1 polymer ?
#
loop_
_entity_poly.entity_id
_entity_poly.type
_entity_poly.pdbx_seq_one_letter_code
_entity_poly.pdbx_strand_id
1 'polypeptide(L)'
;MSFHRSFITRALDWYRRQNLDPRLVEPWPSVPEPIRRAPCYDQGAEGRILYQPGTFRSSDELGRFIESSGVHGCIHQEAAVLYGDDEINDLDIAPQNTVFYNIHGMIDRWWRNWEGLGRFREGMPYWSGTFLDAAGEVLRYESESGSWWLGRTESFKGEERVEWGAVGDSSAFGEIADGRPFRIWDTDRDGRLEIVFRQPETGEWWEGSLRTGRLEWSRIILERIGEPIQRDDSLRASPLRKRKIST
;
A
#
# COMPACT_ATOMS: atom_id res chain seq x y z
N MET A 1 -3.48 7.02 -12.74
CA MET A 1 -2.47 6.99 -11.64
C MET A 1 -1.10 7.57 -12.01
N SER A 2 -0.60 7.45 -13.25
CA SER A 2 0.74 7.96 -13.62
C SER A 2 0.99 9.46 -13.30
N PHE A 3 -0.03 10.32 -13.50
CA PHE A 3 0.03 11.74 -13.17
C PHE A 3 0.30 11.97 -11.66
N HIS A 4 -0.56 11.45 -10.78
CA HIS A 4 -0.39 11.56 -9.32
C HIS A 4 1.00 11.12 -8.86
N ARG A 5 1.52 9.98 -9.34
CA ARG A 5 2.83 9.47 -8.91
C ARG A 5 4.01 10.34 -9.35
N SER A 6 4.07 10.66 -10.64
CA SER A 6 5.19 11.41 -11.23
C SER A 6 5.19 12.86 -10.76
N PHE A 7 4.01 13.44 -10.52
CA PHE A 7 3.86 14.78 -9.98
C PHE A 7 4.29 14.82 -8.50
N ILE A 8 3.71 13.97 -7.65
CA ILE A 8 4.00 13.96 -6.20
C ILE A 8 5.48 13.69 -5.94
N THR A 9 6.08 12.71 -6.62
CA THR A 9 7.51 12.40 -6.44
C THR A 9 8.38 13.62 -6.76
N ARG A 10 8.17 14.26 -7.91
CA ARG A 10 8.93 15.44 -8.33
C ARG A 10 8.72 16.63 -7.39
N ALA A 11 7.49 16.86 -6.95
CA ALA A 11 7.15 17.94 -6.03
C ALA A 11 7.80 17.73 -4.65
N LEU A 12 7.74 16.52 -4.10
CA LEU A 12 8.37 16.18 -2.82
C LEU A 12 9.91 16.21 -2.90
N ASP A 13 10.50 15.84 -4.04
CA ASP A 13 11.95 15.97 -4.28
C ASP A 13 12.37 17.44 -4.39
N TRP A 14 11.55 18.29 -5.00
CA TRP A 14 11.78 19.73 -5.01
C TRP A 14 11.65 20.30 -3.59
N TYR A 15 10.59 19.95 -2.85
CA TYR A 15 10.31 20.43 -1.49
C TYR A 15 11.48 20.14 -0.54
N ARG A 16 12.00 18.91 -0.57
CA ARG A 16 13.18 18.49 0.23
C ARG A 16 14.44 19.29 -0.10
N ARG A 17 14.60 19.75 -1.34
CA ARG A 17 15.73 20.60 -1.76
C ARG A 17 15.59 22.06 -1.34
N GLN A 18 14.38 22.51 -0.98
CA GLN A 18 14.14 23.89 -0.53
C GLN A 18 14.41 24.12 0.96
N ASN A 19 14.87 23.09 1.71
CA ASN A 19 15.06 23.17 3.16
C ASN A 19 13.78 23.55 3.93
N LEU A 20 12.62 23.14 3.39
CA LEU A 20 11.30 23.27 4.01
C LEU A 20 11.04 22.11 4.98
N ASP A 21 10.11 22.27 5.93
CA ASP A 21 9.81 21.25 6.95
C ASP A 21 9.10 20.02 6.34
N PRO A 22 9.77 18.87 6.21
CA PRO A 22 9.20 17.70 5.53
C PRO A 22 7.98 17.12 6.25
N ARG A 23 7.79 17.43 7.54
CA ARG A 23 6.65 16.94 8.34
C ARG A 23 5.31 17.46 7.84
N LEU A 24 5.30 18.62 7.18
CA LEU A 24 4.07 19.21 6.66
C LEU A 24 3.51 18.42 5.46
N VAL A 25 4.37 17.72 4.72
CA VAL A 25 4.01 16.96 3.51
C VAL A 25 4.12 15.45 3.72
N GLU A 26 4.27 15.00 4.97
CA GLU A 26 4.40 13.57 5.29
C GLU A 26 3.10 12.83 4.94
N PRO A 27 3.15 11.73 4.17
CA PRO A 27 1.96 10.94 3.86
C PRO A 27 1.19 10.55 5.13
N TRP A 28 -0.12 10.75 5.14
CA TRP A 28 -0.92 10.23 6.25
C TRP A 28 -0.78 8.70 6.34
N PRO A 29 -0.61 8.13 7.55
CA PRO A 29 -0.48 6.70 7.69
C PRO A 29 -1.79 5.96 7.39
N SER A 30 -2.92 6.64 7.59
CA SER A 30 -4.28 6.20 7.33
C SER A 30 -5.17 7.43 7.19
N VAL A 31 -6.41 7.25 6.71
CA VAL A 31 -7.39 8.34 6.71
C VAL A 31 -7.62 8.82 8.15
N PRO A 32 -7.56 10.14 8.42
CA PRO A 32 -7.88 10.69 9.74
C PRO A 32 -9.27 10.25 10.21
N GLU A 33 -9.37 9.84 11.47
CA GLU A 33 -10.62 9.30 12.03
C GLU A 33 -11.84 10.25 11.88
N PRO A 34 -11.72 11.59 12.01
CA PRO A 34 -12.84 12.49 11.73
C PRO A 34 -13.37 12.36 10.30
N ILE A 35 -12.47 12.23 9.31
CA ILE A 35 -12.81 12.03 7.90
C ILE A 35 -13.41 10.64 7.68
N ARG A 36 -12.82 9.61 8.29
CA ARG A 36 -13.28 8.22 8.17
C ARG A 36 -14.69 8.00 8.73
N ARG A 37 -15.12 8.82 9.70
CA ARG A 37 -16.47 8.82 10.28
C ARG A 37 -17.46 9.69 9.50
N ALA A 38 -17.02 10.44 8.50
CA ALA A 38 -17.90 11.30 7.74
C ALA A 38 -18.94 10.49 6.95
N PRO A 39 -20.18 10.98 6.80
CA PRO A 39 -21.23 10.25 6.08
C PRO A 39 -20.90 9.90 4.63
N CYS A 40 -20.03 10.68 3.97
CA CYS A 40 -19.62 10.43 2.59
C CYS A 40 -18.56 9.34 2.45
N TYR A 41 -17.94 8.90 3.55
CA TYR A 41 -16.75 8.06 3.49
C TYR A 41 -17.11 6.58 3.42
N ASP A 42 -16.77 5.93 2.31
CA ASP A 42 -16.98 4.49 2.13
C ASP A 42 -15.86 3.67 2.78
N GLN A 43 -16.07 3.25 4.02
CA GLN A 43 -15.15 2.38 4.76
C GLN A 43 -15.03 0.96 4.14
N GLY A 44 -16.04 0.50 3.40
CA GLY A 44 -15.98 -0.77 2.68
C GLY A 44 -15.02 -0.71 1.50
N ALA A 45 -15.03 0.41 0.77
CA ALA A 45 -14.08 0.68 -0.29
C ALA A 45 -12.64 0.83 0.24
N GLU A 46 -12.44 1.57 1.34
CA GLU A 46 -11.14 1.62 2.03
C GLU A 46 -10.68 0.22 2.44
N GLY A 47 -11.58 -0.59 3.01
CA GLY A 47 -11.29 -1.97 3.39
C GLY A 47 -10.85 -2.84 2.21
N ARG A 48 -11.49 -2.70 1.04
CA ARG A 48 -11.08 -3.40 -0.18
C ARG A 48 -9.68 -2.98 -0.64
N ILE A 49 -9.37 -1.68 -0.59
CA ILE A 49 -8.05 -1.14 -0.97
C ILE A 49 -6.95 -1.68 -0.05
N LEU A 50 -7.20 -1.73 1.26
CA LEU A 50 -6.20 -2.10 2.26
C LEU A 50 -6.03 -3.62 2.42
N TYR A 51 -7.14 -4.35 2.44
CA TYR A 51 -7.18 -5.76 2.84
C TYR A 51 -7.44 -6.73 1.69
N GLN A 52 -7.97 -6.25 0.57
CA GLN A 52 -8.22 -7.05 -0.63
C GLN A 52 -7.64 -6.43 -1.92
N PRO A 53 -6.42 -5.85 -1.92
CA PRO A 53 -5.87 -5.17 -3.10
C PRO A 53 -5.73 -6.09 -4.31
N GLY A 54 -5.53 -7.40 -4.12
CA GLY A 54 -5.50 -8.38 -5.23
C GLY A 54 -6.79 -8.45 -6.06
N THR A 55 -7.89 -7.85 -5.59
CA THR A 55 -9.15 -7.76 -6.34
C THR A 55 -9.15 -6.69 -7.44
N PHE A 56 -8.09 -5.89 -7.58
CA PHE A 56 -7.92 -4.94 -8.68
C PHE A 56 -6.97 -5.52 -9.73
N ARG A 57 -7.45 -5.69 -10.96
CA ARG A 57 -6.74 -6.33 -12.07
C ARG A 57 -5.67 -5.44 -12.69
N SER A 58 -5.72 -4.14 -12.43
CA SER A 58 -4.77 -3.17 -12.98
C SER A 58 -4.67 -1.92 -12.13
N SER A 59 -3.58 -1.17 -12.33
CA SER A 59 -3.40 0.14 -11.71
C SER A 59 -4.49 1.13 -12.10
N ASP A 60 -5.06 0.99 -13.31
CA ASP A 60 -6.14 1.85 -13.79
C ASP A 60 -7.50 1.45 -13.19
N GLU A 61 -7.71 0.17 -12.87
CA GLU A 61 -8.88 -0.28 -12.13
C GLU A 61 -8.83 0.16 -10.67
N LEU A 62 -7.69 -0.02 -9.99
CA LEU A 62 -7.47 0.51 -8.65
C LEU A 62 -7.66 2.04 -8.63
N GLY A 63 -7.07 2.74 -9.59
CA GLY A 63 -7.17 4.19 -9.66
C GLY A 63 -8.60 4.66 -9.87
N ARG A 64 -9.32 4.11 -10.84
CA ARG A 64 -10.74 4.44 -11.04
C ARG A 64 -11.59 4.12 -9.83
N PHE A 65 -11.32 3.01 -9.15
CA PHE A 65 -12.06 2.64 -7.94
C PHE A 65 -11.84 3.64 -6.80
N ILE A 66 -10.61 4.08 -6.56
CA ILE A 66 -10.30 5.10 -5.54
C ILE A 66 -11.07 6.41 -5.82
N GLU A 67 -11.12 6.83 -7.09
CA GLU A 67 -11.85 8.03 -7.51
C GLU A 67 -13.37 7.86 -7.44
N SER A 68 -13.92 6.74 -7.93
CA SER A 68 -15.35 6.55 -8.12
C SER A 68 -16.08 5.97 -6.91
N SER A 69 -15.37 5.39 -5.93
CA SER A 69 -15.95 4.84 -4.70
C SER A 69 -16.40 5.92 -3.71
N GLY A 70 -16.09 7.19 -3.98
CA GLY A 70 -16.37 8.31 -3.07
C GLY A 70 -15.30 8.51 -1.99
N VAL A 71 -14.37 7.56 -1.81
CA VAL A 71 -13.28 7.66 -0.83
C VAL A 71 -12.40 8.87 -1.10
N HIS A 72 -11.89 9.03 -2.32
CA HIS A 72 -10.99 10.14 -2.64
C HIS A 72 -11.66 11.52 -2.50
N GLY A 73 -12.84 11.69 -3.11
CA GLY A 73 -13.58 12.94 -3.05
C GLY A 73 -13.99 13.31 -1.62
N CYS A 74 -14.43 12.34 -0.81
CA CYS A 74 -14.79 12.58 0.59
C CYS A 74 -13.56 12.98 1.42
N ILE A 75 -12.37 12.42 1.15
CA ILE A 75 -11.14 12.83 1.83
C ILE A 75 -10.83 14.31 1.55
N HIS A 76 -10.94 14.78 0.31
CA HIS A 76 -10.75 16.20 -0.01
C HIS A 76 -11.77 17.08 0.71
N GLN A 77 -13.06 16.74 0.57
CA GLN A 77 -14.15 17.51 1.14
C GLN A 77 -14.02 17.67 2.66
N GLU A 78 -13.76 16.57 3.36
CA GLU A 78 -13.70 16.58 4.82
C GLU A 78 -12.35 17.09 5.33
N ALA A 79 -11.26 16.97 4.55
CA ALA A 79 -10.01 17.64 4.87
C ALA A 79 -10.15 19.16 4.80
N ALA A 80 -10.82 19.68 3.77
CA ALA A 80 -11.12 21.11 3.67
C ALA A 80 -11.88 21.63 4.90
N VAL A 81 -12.90 20.89 5.34
CA VAL A 81 -13.66 21.22 6.56
C VAL A 81 -12.79 21.12 7.81
N LEU A 82 -12.01 20.05 7.95
CA LEU A 82 -11.20 19.77 9.15
C LEU A 82 -10.08 20.80 9.35
N TYR A 83 -9.44 21.24 8.27
CA TYR A 83 -8.31 22.18 8.30
C TYR A 83 -8.73 23.63 8.00
N GLY A 84 -9.99 23.87 7.64
CA GLY A 84 -10.52 25.20 7.34
C GLY A 84 -9.97 25.78 6.04
N ASP A 85 -9.77 24.92 5.03
CA ASP A 85 -9.05 25.26 3.80
C ASP A 85 -9.78 24.70 2.57
N ASP A 86 -10.64 25.54 1.99
CA ASP A 86 -11.46 25.18 0.84
C ASP A 86 -10.64 24.96 -0.44
N GLU A 87 -9.40 25.46 -0.51
CA GLU A 87 -8.51 25.31 -1.68
C GLU A 87 -8.16 23.85 -1.95
N ILE A 88 -8.26 22.99 -0.93
CA ILE A 88 -8.05 21.53 -1.07
C ILE A 88 -9.07 20.91 -2.03
N ASN A 89 -10.26 21.51 -2.21
CA ASN A 89 -11.30 21.02 -3.11
C ASN A 89 -11.15 21.52 -4.55
N ASP A 90 -10.28 22.50 -4.80
CA ASP A 90 -10.06 23.05 -6.13
C ASP A 90 -8.89 22.34 -6.81
N LEU A 91 -9.15 21.63 -7.91
CA LEU A 91 -8.14 20.85 -8.62
C LEU A 91 -6.96 21.69 -9.15
N ASP A 92 -7.18 22.98 -9.43
CA ASP A 92 -6.16 23.87 -9.97
C ASP A 92 -5.29 24.49 -8.85
N ILE A 93 -5.81 24.55 -7.62
CA ILE A 93 -5.17 25.23 -6.48
C ILE A 93 -4.63 24.24 -5.44
N ALA A 94 -5.33 23.12 -5.21
CA ALA A 94 -4.99 22.13 -4.19
C ALA A 94 -3.52 21.70 -4.14
N PRO A 95 -2.78 21.56 -5.27
CA PRO A 95 -1.35 21.24 -5.23
C PRO A 95 -0.45 22.27 -4.53
N GLN A 96 -0.95 23.47 -4.23
CA GLN A 96 -0.24 24.50 -3.44
C GLN A 96 -0.35 24.23 -1.93
N ASN A 97 -1.30 23.39 -1.51
CA ASN A 97 -1.57 23.06 -0.13
C ASN A 97 -0.74 21.87 0.36
N THR A 98 -0.20 21.92 1.58
CA THR A 98 0.54 20.78 2.14
C THR A 98 -0.34 19.54 2.38
N VAL A 99 -1.61 19.74 2.72
CA VAL A 99 -2.60 18.66 2.95
C VAL A 99 -2.81 17.80 1.72
N PHE A 100 -2.75 18.40 0.52
CA PHE A 100 -2.78 17.68 -0.75
C PHE A 100 -1.69 16.60 -0.80
N TYR A 101 -0.48 16.91 -0.36
CA TYR A 101 0.62 15.94 -0.34
C TYR A 101 0.44 14.86 0.74
N ASN A 102 -0.17 15.19 1.89
CA ASN A 102 -0.49 14.18 2.89
C ASN A 102 -1.52 13.16 2.33
N ILE A 103 -2.57 13.65 1.65
CA ILE A 103 -3.62 12.83 1.01
C ILE A 103 -3.03 11.97 -0.10
N HIS A 104 -2.36 12.59 -1.07
CA HIS A 104 -1.86 11.87 -2.24
C HIS A 104 -0.66 10.98 -1.92
N GLY A 105 0.12 11.29 -0.87
CA GLY A 105 1.12 10.38 -0.33
C GLY A 105 0.51 9.11 0.26
N MET A 106 -0.63 9.22 0.95
CA MET A 106 -1.37 8.07 1.48
C MET A 106 -1.97 7.23 0.35
N ILE A 107 -2.56 7.86 -0.67
CA ILE A 107 -3.08 7.17 -1.86
C ILE A 107 -1.94 6.47 -2.63
N ASP A 108 -0.79 7.13 -2.75
CA ASP A 108 0.39 6.53 -3.35
C ASP A 108 0.88 5.32 -2.53
N ARG A 109 0.78 5.35 -1.18
CA ARG A 109 1.05 4.18 -0.34
C ARG A 109 0.07 3.04 -0.61
N TRP A 110 -1.22 3.31 -0.75
CA TRP A 110 -2.21 2.27 -1.13
C TRP A 110 -1.88 1.65 -2.49
N TRP A 111 -1.48 2.49 -3.43
CA TRP A 111 -1.06 2.04 -4.76
C TRP A 111 0.23 1.23 -4.71
N ARG A 112 1.26 1.67 -3.97
CA ARG A 112 2.50 0.91 -3.77
C ARG A 112 2.26 -0.41 -3.05
N ASN A 113 1.31 -0.46 -2.12
CA ASN A 113 0.88 -1.70 -1.48
C ASN A 113 0.21 -2.65 -2.49
N TRP A 114 -0.59 -2.15 -3.42
CA TRP A 114 -1.11 -2.94 -4.53
C TRP A 114 -0.04 -3.35 -5.54
N GLU A 115 0.88 -2.45 -5.91
CA GLU A 115 1.98 -2.75 -6.84
C GLU A 115 2.99 -3.74 -6.23
N GLY A 116 3.25 -3.63 -4.94
CA GLY A 116 4.05 -4.57 -4.16
C GLY A 116 3.46 -5.97 -4.14
N LEU A 117 2.20 -6.17 -4.53
CA LEU A 117 1.70 -7.53 -4.81
C LEU A 117 2.25 -8.13 -6.11
N GLY A 118 3.04 -7.38 -6.91
CA GLY A 118 3.59 -7.80 -8.19
C GLY A 118 2.55 -7.74 -9.29
N ARG A 119 2.79 -6.94 -10.33
CA ARG A 119 1.77 -6.66 -11.37
C ARG A 119 1.34 -7.93 -12.11
N PHE A 120 0.17 -8.42 -11.74
CA PHE A 120 -0.55 -9.54 -12.35
C PHE A 120 -0.67 -9.44 -13.88
N ARG A 121 -0.10 -10.41 -14.58
CA ARG A 121 -0.71 -10.95 -15.81
C ARG A 121 -1.40 -12.26 -15.43
N GLU A 122 -2.54 -12.52 -16.05
CA GLU A 122 -3.29 -13.77 -15.90
C GLU A 122 -2.34 -14.98 -16.06
N GLY A 123 -2.24 -15.81 -15.02
CA GLY A 123 -1.54 -17.10 -15.07
C GLY A 123 -0.07 -17.15 -14.63
N MET A 124 0.60 -16.06 -14.23
CA MET A 124 1.97 -16.16 -13.65
C MET A 124 2.24 -15.12 -12.54
N PRO A 125 2.68 -15.56 -11.34
CA PRO A 125 3.03 -14.66 -10.24
C PRO A 125 4.49 -14.17 -10.39
N TYR A 126 4.65 -12.90 -10.76
CA TYR A 126 5.94 -12.21 -10.77
C TYR A 126 5.84 -10.84 -10.06
N TRP A 127 6.96 -10.42 -9.47
CA TRP A 127 7.10 -9.22 -8.65
C TRP A 127 8.34 -8.44 -9.08
N SER A 128 8.28 -7.12 -9.05
CA SER A 128 9.42 -6.27 -9.46
C SER A 128 9.86 -5.36 -8.33
N GLY A 129 11.16 -5.19 -8.14
CA GLY A 129 11.72 -4.30 -7.14
C GLY A 129 13.19 -4.59 -6.89
N THR A 130 13.68 -4.20 -5.72
CA THR A 130 15.03 -4.57 -5.27
C THR A 130 14.90 -5.77 -4.34
N PHE A 131 15.35 -6.95 -4.75
CA PHE A 131 15.31 -8.16 -3.92
C PHE A 131 16.70 -8.54 -3.40
N LEU A 132 17.74 -8.34 -4.22
CA LEU A 132 19.12 -8.71 -3.89
C LEU A 132 20.05 -7.49 -3.84
N ASP A 133 20.26 -6.82 -4.97
CA ASP A 133 21.25 -5.73 -5.05
C ASP A 133 20.94 -4.63 -6.08
N ALA A 134 20.00 -4.85 -7.00
CA ALA A 134 19.70 -3.91 -8.06
C ALA A 134 18.23 -3.48 -8.07
N ALA A 135 17.98 -2.23 -8.45
CA ALA A 135 16.63 -1.77 -8.72
C ALA A 135 16.11 -2.39 -10.03
N GLY A 136 14.85 -2.82 -10.04
CA GLY A 136 14.19 -3.34 -11.24
C GLY A 136 14.43 -4.84 -11.49
N GLU A 137 14.88 -5.59 -10.49
CA GLU A 137 14.90 -7.05 -10.52
C GLU A 137 13.46 -7.60 -10.57
N VAL A 138 13.30 -8.80 -11.12
CA VAL A 138 11.99 -9.46 -11.27
C VAL A 138 12.02 -10.83 -10.60
N LEU A 139 11.30 -10.99 -9.50
CA LEU A 139 11.08 -12.28 -8.85
C LEU A 139 9.89 -13.00 -9.52
N ARG A 140 9.99 -14.31 -9.74
CA ARG A 140 8.93 -15.15 -10.31
C ARG A 140 8.77 -16.42 -9.51
N TYR A 141 7.54 -16.83 -9.25
CA TYR A 141 7.21 -18.13 -8.66
C TYR A 141 6.60 -19.06 -9.71
N GLU A 142 7.01 -20.33 -9.69
CA GLU A 142 6.52 -21.39 -10.57
C GLU A 142 5.76 -22.43 -9.73
N SER A 143 4.44 -22.47 -9.87
CA SER A 143 3.58 -23.30 -9.02
C SER A 143 3.80 -24.81 -9.19
N GLU A 144 4.10 -25.27 -10.42
CA GLU A 144 4.32 -26.69 -10.71
C GLU A 144 5.52 -27.27 -9.94
N SER A 145 6.58 -26.48 -9.79
CA SER A 145 7.82 -26.91 -9.13
C SER A 145 7.99 -26.34 -7.71
N GLY A 146 7.21 -25.32 -7.35
CA GLY A 146 7.42 -24.54 -6.13
C GLY A 146 8.67 -23.65 -6.18
N SER A 147 9.28 -23.48 -7.36
CA SER A 147 10.56 -22.79 -7.52
C SER A 147 10.39 -21.27 -7.66
N TRP A 148 11.40 -20.56 -7.19
CA TRP A 148 11.55 -19.12 -7.30
C TRP A 148 12.73 -18.77 -8.20
N TRP A 149 12.51 -17.78 -9.05
CA TRP A 149 13.46 -17.32 -10.05
C TRP A 149 13.64 -15.81 -9.94
N LEU A 150 14.88 -15.34 -10.02
CA LEU A 150 15.20 -13.92 -10.08
C LEU A 150 15.70 -13.58 -11.49
N GLY A 151 14.98 -12.67 -12.13
CA GLY A 151 15.32 -12.02 -13.38
C GLY A 151 16.10 -10.75 -13.11
N ARG A 152 17.27 -10.60 -13.72
CA ARG A 152 18.10 -9.40 -13.64
C ARG A 152 18.33 -8.85 -15.04
N THR A 153 18.21 -7.54 -15.20
CA THR A 153 18.49 -6.89 -16.48
C THR A 153 19.99 -6.77 -16.66
N GLU A 154 20.51 -7.36 -17.73
CA GLU A 154 21.88 -7.19 -18.19
C GLU A 154 21.91 -6.52 -19.56
N SER A 155 22.89 -5.64 -19.75
CA SER A 155 23.17 -5.06 -21.07
C SER A 155 24.14 -5.95 -21.82
N PHE A 156 23.69 -6.58 -22.91
CA PHE A 156 24.54 -7.37 -23.80
C PHE A 156 24.55 -6.77 -25.20
N LYS A 157 25.72 -6.31 -25.66
CA LYS A 157 25.91 -5.69 -26.99
C LYS A 157 24.95 -4.52 -27.28
N GLY A 158 24.57 -3.75 -26.25
CA GLY A 158 23.68 -2.60 -26.39
C GLY A 158 22.18 -2.94 -26.37
N GLU A 159 21.81 -4.20 -26.16
CA GLU A 159 20.44 -4.63 -25.89
C GLU A 159 20.28 -4.98 -24.41
N GLU A 160 19.19 -4.54 -23.79
CA GLU A 160 18.80 -5.00 -22.46
C GLU A 160 18.11 -6.36 -22.56
N ARG A 161 18.60 -7.33 -21.78
CA ARG A 161 18.02 -8.67 -21.67
C ARG A 161 17.83 -9.03 -20.21
N VAL A 162 16.81 -9.83 -19.92
CA VAL A 162 16.61 -10.36 -18.57
C VAL A 162 17.24 -11.75 -18.52
N GLU A 163 18.26 -11.90 -17.68
CA GLU A 163 18.81 -13.20 -17.31
C GLU A 163 18.05 -13.75 -16.10
N TRP A 164 17.64 -15.01 -16.17
CA TRP A 164 16.88 -15.67 -15.11
C TRP A 164 17.76 -16.70 -14.39
N GLY A 165 17.85 -16.57 -13.07
CA GLY A 165 18.51 -17.54 -12.19
C GLY A 165 17.53 -18.13 -11.18
N ALA A 166 17.59 -19.45 -10.96
CA ALA A 166 16.86 -20.07 -9.86
C ALA A 166 17.46 -19.63 -8.53
N VAL A 167 16.62 -19.17 -7.60
CA VAL A 167 17.05 -18.63 -6.30
C VAL A 167 16.57 -19.44 -5.11
N GLY A 168 15.65 -20.37 -5.29
CA GLY A 168 15.22 -21.28 -4.23
C GLY A 168 13.87 -21.90 -4.54
N ASP A 169 13.30 -22.59 -3.55
CA ASP A 169 11.94 -23.13 -3.62
C ASP A 169 11.22 -22.91 -2.28
N SER A 170 9.89 -22.98 -2.34
CA SER A 170 9.00 -22.92 -1.17
C SER A 170 8.15 -24.18 -1.04
N SER A 171 8.58 -25.29 -1.63
CA SER A 171 7.80 -26.53 -1.70
C SER A 171 7.41 -27.08 -0.32
N ALA A 172 8.28 -26.86 0.68
CA ALA A 172 8.03 -27.22 2.08
C ALA A 172 6.81 -26.52 2.71
N PHE A 173 6.33 -25.41 2.12
CA PHE A 173 5.18 -24.65 2.58
C PHE A 173 3.91 -24.93 1.76
N GLY A 174 3.96 -25.86 0.79
CA GLY A 174 2.89 -26.09 -0.17
C GLY A 174 2.81 -25.00 -1.25
N GLU A 175 1.75 -25.03 -2.06
CA GLU A 175 1.56 -24.08 -3.14
C GLU A 175 1.30 -22.67 -2.59
N ILE A 176 2.14 -21.70 -2.95
CA ILE A 176 2.02 -20.31 -2.48
C ILE A 176 0.87 -19.55 -3.16
N ALA A 177 0.43 -20.00 -4.34
CA ALA A 177 -0.68 -19.43 -5.09
C ALA A 177 -2.07 -19.98 -4.65
N ASP A 178 -2.17 -20.58 -3.46
CA ASP A 178 -3.38 -21.19 -2.92
C ASP A 178 -4.39 -20.20 -2.29
N GLY A 179 -4.09 -18.90 -2.35
CA GLY A 179 -4.92 -17.84 -1.77
C GLY A 179 -4.63 -17.51 -0.31
N ARG A 180 -3.55 -18.05 0.28
CA ARG A 180 -3.08 -17.65 1.62
C ARG A 180 -2.75 -16.15 1.70
N PRO A 181 -2.78 -15.55 2.90
CA PRO A 181 -2.21 -14.22 3.10
C PRO A 181 -0.76 -14.18 2.64
N PHE A 182 -0.47 -13.34 1.66
CA PHE A 182 0.82 -13.22 0.99
C PHE A 182 1.10 -11.76 0.63
N ARG A 183 2.35 -11.31 0.76
CA ARG A 183 2.84 -9.98 0.35
C ARG A 183 4.30 -10.06 -0.08
N ILE A 184 4.70 -9.16 -0.97
CA ILE A 184 6.10 -8.77 -1.11
C ILE A 184 6.26 -7.39 -0.46
N TRP A 185 7.17 -7.27 0.50
CA TRP A 185 7.30 -6.07 1.32
C TRP A 185 8.67 -5.97 1.97
N ASP A 186 9.20 -4.75 2.06
CA ASP A 186 10.41 -4.39 2.82
C ASP A 186 10.13 -4.46 4.33
N THR A 187 10.32 -5.66 4.88
CA THR A 187 9.84 -6.04 6.22
C THR A 187 10.79 -5.53 7.30
N ASP A 188 12.09 -5.49 7.02
CA ASP A 188 13.12 -5.03 7.94
C ASP A 188 13.59 -3.57 7.68
N ARG A 189 13.10 -2.93 6.61
CA ARG A 189 13.43 -1.55 6.20
C ARG A 189 14.87 -1.39 5.71
N ASP A 190 15.48 -2.46 5.20
CA ASP A 190 16.82 -2.39 4.58
C ASP A 190 16.79 -1.87 3.13
N GLY A 191 15.59 -1.66 2.57
CA GLY A 191 15.38 -1.18 1.21
C GLY A 191 15.29 -2.29 0.16
N ARG A 192 15.38 -3.56 0.56
CA ARG A 192 15.04 -4.74 -0.25
C ARG A 192 13.62 -5.21 0.04
N LEU A 193 13.15 -6.11 -0.80
CA LEU A 193 11.82 -6.67 -0.73
C LEU A 193 11.90 -8.15 -0.33
N GLU A 194 11.10 -8.54 0.65
CA GLU A 194 11.00 -9.92 1.13
C GLU A 194 9.64 -10.53 0.75
N ILE A 195 9.61 -11.87 0.70
CA ILE A 195 8.39 -12.66 0.56
C ILE A 195 7.78 -12.87 1.93
N VAL A 196 6.56 -12.40 2.19
CA VAL A 196 5.88 -12.57 3.48
C VAL A 196 4.58 -13.33 3.28
N PHE A 197 4.38 -14.43 4.01
CA PHE A 197 3.11 -15.16 3.96
C PHE A 197 2.74 -15.79 5.30
N ARG A 198 1.44 -16.10 5.45
CA ARG A 198 0.92 -16.85 6.59
C ARG A 198 0.71 -18.31 6.20
N GLN A 199 1.37 -19.23 6.90
CA GLN A 199 1.25 -20.65 6.65
C GLN A 199 -0.15 -21.16 7.07
N PRO A 200 -0.94 -21.77 6.16
CA PRO A 200 -2.29 -22.20 6.46
C PRO A 200 -2.39 -23.25 7.58
N GLU A 201 -1.46 -24.20 7.63
CA GLU A 201 -1.52 -25.32 8.57
C GLU A 201 -1.22 -24.90 10.00
N THR A 202 -0.26 -23.99 10.20
CA THR A 202 0.23 -23.58 11.52
C THR A 202 -0.30 -22.21 11.94
N GLY A 203 -0.75 -21.39 10.99
CA GLY A 203 -1.13 -20.00 11.19
C GLY A 203 0.05 -19.06 11.46
N GLU A 204 1.28 -19.54 11.32
CA GLU A 204 2.52 -18.79 11.55
C GLU A 204 2.87 -17.90 10.37
N TRP A 205 3.57 -16.80 10.63
CA TRP A 205 4.09 -15.93 9.58
C TRP A 205 5.52 -16.30 9.23
N TRP A 206 5.82 -16.30 7.94
CA TRP A 206 7.11 -16.61 7.37
C TRP A 206 7.57 -15.48 6.46
N GLU A 207 8.87 -15.28 6.44
CA GLU A 207 9.60 -14.37 5.56
C GLU A 207 10.60 -15.17 4.71
N GLY A 208 10.71 -14.84 3.42
CA GLY A 208 11.76 -15.28 2.53
C GLY A 208 12.55 -14.09 2.03
N SER A 209 13.82 -13.98 2.45
CA SER A 209 14.72 -12.91 2.00
C SER A 209 15.75 -13.45 1.01
N LEU A 210 16.09 -12.66 -0.01
CA LEU A 210 17.12 -13.01 -0.99
C LEU A 210 18.51 -12.62 -0.47
N ARG A 211 19.31 -13.60 -0.06
CA ARG A 211 20.66 -13.40 0.48
C ARG A 211 21.67 -14.17 -0.36
N THR A 212 22.72 -13.48 -0.82
CA THR A 212 23.79 -14.09 -1.65
C THR A 212 23.26 -14.85 -2.89
N GLY A 213 22.15 -14.38 -3.47
CA GLY A 213 21.51 -15.00 -4.63
C GLY A 213 20.63 -16.21 -4.33
N ARG A 214 20.34 -16.50 -3.06
CA ARG A 214 19.41 -17.56 -2.65
C ARG A 214 18.34 -17.07 -1.69
N LEU A 215 17.17 -17.71 -1.72
CA LEU A 215 16.12 -17.49 -0.74
C LEU A 215 16.46 -18.20 0.56
N GLU A 216 16.39 -17.45 1.64
CA GLU A 216 16.47 -17.95 3.01
C GLU A 216 15.14 -17.71 3.71
N TRP A 217 14.58 -18.76 4.29
CA TRP A 217 13.27 -18.73 4.95
C TRP A 217 13.43 -18.60 6.46
N SER A 218 12.77 -17.63 7.06
CA SER A 218 12.73 -17.43 8.51
C SER A 218 11.32 -17.18 9.00
N ARG A 219 11.03 -17.69 10.19
CA ARG A 219 9.75 -17.42 10.87
C ARG A 219 9.75 -15.99 11.40
N ILE A 220 8.65 -15.27 11.15
CA ILE A 220 8.40 -13.95 11.73
C ILE A 220 7.86 -14.13 13.16
N ILE A 221 8.55 -13.52 14.13
CA ILE A 221 8.10 -13.48 15.52
C ILE A 221 7.22 -12.25 15.69
N LEU A 222 5.93 -12.48 15.93
CA LEU A 222 4.99 -11.41 16.24
C LEU A 222 5.02 -11.12 17.74
N GLU A 223 5.54 -9.97 18.12
CA GLU A 223 5.37 -9.43 19.46
C GLU A 223 4.08 -8.60 19.51
N ARG A 224 3.20 -8.92 20.46
CA ARG A 224 2.01 -8.09 20.72
C ARG A 224 2.46 -6.80 21.39
N ILE A 225 2.45 -5.70 20.64
CA ILE A 225 2.72 -4.37 21.20
C ILE A 225 1.41 -3.75 21.65
N GLY A 226 1.10 -3.88 22.95
CA GLY A 226 -0.05 -3.26 23.60
C GLY A 226 -1.37 -4.01 23.44
N GLU A 227 -2.25 -3.85 24.42
CA GLU A 227 -3.67 -4.14 24.25
C GLU A 227 -4.37 -2.90 23.70
N PRO A 228 -5.43 -3.04 22.88
CA PRO A 228 -6.26 -1.91 22.54
C PRO A 228 -6.73 -1.26 23.85
N ILE A 229 -6.45 0.03 24.02
CA ILE A 229 -7.00 0.78 25.15
C ILE A 229 -8.52 0.71 24.98
N GLN A 230 -9.17 -0.14 25.78
CA GLN A 230 -10.61 -0.06 25.98
C GLN A 230 -10.87 1.28 26.66
N ARG A 231 -11.14 2.31 25.87
CA ARG A 231 -11.81 3.49 26.40
C ARG A 231 -13.21 3.05 26.77
N ASP A 232 -13.52 3.14 28.06
CA ASP A 232 -14.85 3.00 28.63
C ASP A 232 -15.72 4.16 28.10
N ASP A 233 -16.15 4.05 26.84
CA ASP A 233 -17.09 4.98 26.21
C ASP A 233 -18.49 4.68 26.73
N SER A 234 -18.71 5.03 28.00
CA SER A 234 -20.04 5.33 28.52
C SER A 234 -20.52 6.66 27.95
N LEU A 235 -20.73 6.70 26.63
CA LEU A 235 -21.50 7.74 25.97
C LEU A 235 -22.97 7.58 26.36
N ARG A 236 -23.32 8.13 27.52
CA ARG A 236 -24.71 8.39 27.89
C ARG A 236 -25.29 9.34 26.83
N ALA A 237 -26.16 8.81 25.99
CA ALA A 237 -26.97 9.59 25.08
C ALA A 237 -27.74 10.66 25.87
N SER A 238 -27.43 11.94 25.64
CA SER A 238 -28.27 13.03 26.12
C SER A 238 -29.59 13.01 25.34
N PRO A 239 -30.76 13.04 25.99
CA PRO A 239 -32.03 13.00 25.28
C PRO A 239 -32.24 14.31 24.50
N LEU A 240 -32.56 14.16 23.21
CA LEU A 240 -32.98 15.26 22.33
C LEU A 240 -34.15 16.04 22.94
N ARG A 241 -33.95 17.34 23.16
CA ARG A 241 -35.02 18.29 23.52
C ARG A 241 -36.00 18.41 22.34
N LYS A 242 -37.23 17.91 22.53
CA LYS A 242 -38.35 18.15 21.61
C LYS A 242 -38.65 19.65 21.54
N ARG A 243 -38.53 20.24 20.34
CA ARG A 243 -39.03 21.58 20.02
C ARG A 243 -40.56 21.56 20.09
N LYS A 244 -41.15 22.40 20.93
CA LYS A 244 -42.59 22.68 20.94
C LYS A 244 -42.94 23.45 19.66
N ILE A 245 -43.89 22.93 18.90
CA ILE A 245 -44.62 23.68 17.89
C ILE A 245 -45.78 24.36 18.64
N SER A 246 -45.81 25.69 18.62
CA SER A 246 -46.97 26.46 19.08
C SER A 246 -47.89 26.70 17.89
N THR A 247 -49.15 26.27 18.08
CA THR A 247 -50.43 26.63 17.43
C THR A 247 -50.39 27.37 16.11
#